data_AF-A0A0C4EJU4-F1
#
_entry.id   AF-A0A0C4EJU4-F1
#
_cell.length_a   1.000
_cell.length_b   1.000
_cell.length_c   1.000
_cell.angle_alpha   90.00
_cell.angle_beta   90.00
_cell.angle_gamma   90.00
#
_symmetry.space_group_name_H-M   'P 1'
#
loop_
_entity.id
_entity.type
_entity.pdbx_description
1 polymer ?
#
loop_
_entity_poly.entity_id
_entity_poly.type
_entity_poly.pdbx_seq_one_letter_code
_entity_poly.pdbx_strand_id
1 'polypeptide(L)'
;MAINKHYHEAVDLLNRLFLSIFRGLQASSAPEIQTIKSQHPSMTSPSSNRPSAKEAVQILIDKGIDIQLGQDMGTKQERILGKLIKEKVLPFS
;
A
#
# COMPACT_ATOMS: atom_id res chain seq x y z
N MET A 1 14.92 -15.80 8.00
CA MET A 1 13.70 -16.31 8.64
C MET A 1 13.29 -17.59 7.93
N ALA A 2 13.18 -18.71 8.65
CA ALA A 2 12.59 -19.93 8.09
C ALA A 2 11.06 -19.84 8.19
N ILE A 3 10.35 -20.36 7.19
CA ILE A 3 8.88 -20.47 7.18
C ILE A 3 8.52 -21.81 7.81
N ASN A 4 7.55 -21.83 8.74
CA ASN A 4 7.16 -23.06 9.44
C ASN A 4 5.93 -23.72 8.84
N LYS A 5 4.89 -22.94 8.54
CA LYS A 5 3.59 -23.44 8.08
C LYS A 5 3.20 -22.88 6.73
N HIS A 6 3.18 -21.55 6.59
CA HIS A 6 2.70 -20.89 5.39
C HIS A 6 3.51 -19.63 5.07
N TYR A 7 3.68 -19.35 3.77
CA TYR A 7 4.44 -18.19 3.29
C TYR A 7 3.89 -16.84 3.80
N HIS A 8 2.64 -16.80 4.26
CA HIS A 8 2.05 -15.65 4.94
C HIS A 8 2.89 -15.18 6.14
N GLU A 9 3.64 -16.06 6.82
CA GLU A 9 4.59 -15.67 7.89
C GLU A 9 5.60 -14.63 7.40
N ALA A 10 6.16 -14.84 6.20
CA ALA A 10 7.09 -13.91 5.58
C ALA A 10 6.41 -12.61 5.19
N VAL A 11 5.23 -12.69 4.59
CA VAL A 11 4.49 -11.50 4.14
C VAL A 11 4.04 -10.65 5.33
N ASP A 12 3.60 -11.28 6.42
CA ASP A 12 3.18 -10.57 7.63
C ASP A 12 4.37 -9.96 8.37
N LEU A 13 5.53 -10.62 8.35
CA LEU A 13 6.77 -10.03 8.82
C LEU A 13 7.14 -8.78 8.02
N LEU A 14 7.11 -8.86 6.68
CA LEU A 14 7.38 -7.72 5.81
C LEU A 14 6.40 -6.57 6.06
N ASN A 15 5.11 -6.89 6.23
CA ASN A 15 4.09 -5.89 6.56
C ASN A 15 4.41 -5.15 7.87
N ARG A 16 4.73 -5.90 8.94
CA ARG A 16 5.11 -5.30 10.23
C ARG A 16 6.40 -4.50 10.14
N LEU A 17 7.38 -4.98 9.37
CA LEU A 17 8.65 -4.28 9.13
C LEU A 17 8.41 -2.91 8.49
N PHE A 18 7.66 -2.83 7.40
CA PHE A 18 7.38 -1.56 6.73
C PHE A 18 6.58 -0.60 7.62
N LEU A 19 5.57 -1.08 8.35
CA LEU A 19 4.84 -0.25 9.31
C LEU A 19 5.75 0.29 10.42
N SER A 20 6.67 -0.52 10.93
CA SER A 20 7.65 -0.09 11.93
C SER A 20 8.57 1.00 11.38
N ILE A 21 9.10 0.82 10.16
CA ILE A 21 9.96 1.81 9.49
C ILE A 21 9.20 3.13 9.32
N PHE A 22 7.99 3.11 8.76
CA PHE A 22 7.24 4.34 8.51
C PHE A 22 6.86 5.08 9.79
N ARG A 23 6.45 4.36 10.85
CA ARG A 23 6.16 4.95 12.16
C ARG A 23 7.43 5.51 12.81
N GLY A 24 8.55 4.79 12.72
CA GLY A 24 9.84 5.24 13.21
C GLY A 24 10.31 6.52 12.53
N LEU A 25 10.19 6.61 11.20
CA LEU A 25 10.53 7.83 10.45
C LEU A 25 9.65 9.02 10.85
N GLN A 26 8.35 8.80 11.06
CA GLN A 26 7.44 9.84 11.55
C GLN A 26 7.79 10.34 12.96
N ALA A 27 8.24 9.45 13.84
CA ALA A 27 8.59 9.81 15.21
C ALA A 27 9.97 10.48 15.31
N SER A 28 10.97 9.95 14.60
CA SER A 28 12.38 10.34 14.77
C SER A 28 12.90 11.34 13.75
N SER A 29 12.22 11.53 12.62
CA SER A 29 12.68 12.37 11.51
C SER A 29 11.60 13.34 11.00
N ALA A 30 10.69 13.75 11.89
CA ALA A 30 9.62 14.69 11.56
C ALA A 30 10.12 16.02 10.96
N PRO A 31 11.20 16.66 11.48
CA PRO A 31 11.72 17.92 10.93
C PRO A 31 12.23 17.79 9.49
N GLU A 32 12.97 16.72 9.20
CA GLU A 32 13.50 16.44 7.87
C GLU A 32 12.36 16.16 6.88
N ILE A 33 11.38 15.36 7.31
CA ILE A 33 10.18 15.08 6.50
C ILE A 33 9.41 16.38 6.20
N GLN A 34 9.26 17.28 7.17
CA GLN A 34 8.60 18.57 6.93
C GLN A 34 9.38 19.46 5.96
N THR A 35 10.70 19.50 6.11
CA THR A 35 11.59 20.23 5.18
C THR A 35 11.39 19.73 3.74
N ILE A 36 11.43 18.42 3.53
CA ILE A 36 11.21 17.82 2.20
C ILE A 36 9.78 18.12 1.70
N LYS A 37 8.77 18.00 2.57
CA LYS A 37 7.37 18.29 2.21
C LYS A 37 7.14 19.73 1.77
N SER A 38 7.89 20.69 2.30
CA SER A 38 7.78 22.10 1.88
C SER A 38 8.17 22.30 0.41
N GLN A 39 9.12 21.51 -0.09
CA GLN A 39 9.58 21.54 -1.47
C GLN A 39 8.77 20.57 -2.37
N HIS A 40 8.32 19.46 -1.79
CA HIS A 40 7.60 18.39 -2.47
C HIS A 40 6.34 17.98 -1.68
N PRO A 41 5.23 18.71 -1.84
CA PRO A 41 3.98 18.43 -1.14
C PRO A 41 3.48 17.01 -1.45
N SER A 42 3.41 16.16 -0.42
CA SER A 42 2.92 14.79 -0.55
C SER A 42 2.17 14.32 0.70
N MET A 43 1.15 13.47 0.49
CA MET A 43 0.43 12.79 1.58
C MET A 43 1.22 11.58 2.07
N THR A 44 1.46 11.49 3.38
CA THR A 44 1.95 10.27 4.04
C THR A 44 0.89 9.72 4.99
N SER A 45 0.37 8.53 4.70
CA SER A 45 -0.41 7.74 5.66
C SER A 45 0.22 6.36 5.78
N PRO A 46 0.72 5.95 6.96
CA PRO A 46 1.25 4.61 7.18
C PRO A 46 0.10 3.65 7.50
N SER A 47 -0.83 3.51 6.56
CA SER A 47 -1.91 2.51 6.65
C SER A 47 -1.55 1.29 5.82
N SER A 48 -1.67 0.11 6.41
CA SER A 48 -1.57 -1.14 5.67
C SER A 48 -2.98 -1.68 5.43
N ASN A 49 -3.42 -1.64 4.17
CA ASN A 49 -4.50 -2.50 3.70
C ASN A 49 -3.91 -3.46 2.68
N ARG A 50 -4.09 -4.76 2.92
CA ARG A 50 -3.59 -5.84 2.06
C ARG A 50 -4.78 -6.56 1.44
N PRO A 51 -5.30 -6.11 0.28
CA PRO A 51 -6.24 -6.91 -0.48
C PRO A 51 -5.52 -8.16 -1.02
N SER A 52 -6.25 -9.26 -1.15
CA SER A 52 -5.82 -10.40 -1.95
C SER A 52 -5.71 -10.00 -3.43
N ALA A 53 -4.92 -10.76 -4.20
CA ALA A 53 -4.80 -10.53 -5.65
C ALA A 53 -6.16 -10.53 -6.35
N LYS A 54 -7.07 -11.43 -5.95
CA LYS A 54 -8.43 -11.49 -6.49
C LYS A 54 -9.23 -10.22 -6.17
N GLU A 55 -9.18 -9.74 -4.93
CA GLU A 55 -9.85 -8.50 -4.55
C GLU A 55 -9.27 -7.28 -5.27
N ALA A 56 -7.94 -7.22 -5.44
CA ALA A 56 -7.26 -6.16 -6.17
C ALA A 56 -7.73 -6.08 -7.63
N VAL A 57 -7.80 -7.22 -8.33
CA VAL A 57 -8.32 -7.27 -9.70
C VAL A 57 -9.80 -6.91 -9.75
N GLN A 58 -10.61 -7.39 -8.80
CA GLN A 58 -12.03 -7.06 -8.77
C GLN A 58 -12.28 -5.56 -8.58
N ILE A 59 -11.49 -4.88 -7.73
CA ILE A 59 -11.56 -3.42 -7.56
C ILE A 59 -11.34 -2.68 -8.88
N LEU A 60 -10.44 -3.18 -9.74
CA LEU A 60 -10.17 -2.58 -11.05
C LEU A 60 -11.32 -2.84 -12.03
N ILE A 61 -11.83 -4.07 -12.09
CA ILE A 61 -12.97 -4.45 -12.93
C ILE A 61 -14.21 -3.61 -12.57
N ASP A 62 -14.51 -3.46 -11.28
CA ASP A 62 -15.65 -2.69 -10.78
C ASP A 62 -15.56 -1.20 -11.16
N LYS A 63 -14.35 -0.71 -11.47
CA LYS A 63 -14.09 0.67 -11.93
C LYS A 63 -13.99 0.78 -13.46
N GLY A 64 -14.33 -0.28 -14.19
CA GLY A 64 -14.33 -0.31 -15.65
C GLY A 64 -12.93 -0.37 -16.28
N ILE A 65 -11.92 -0.79 -15.51
CA ILE A 65 -10.57 -1.03 -16.04
C ILE A 65 -10.55 -2.41 -16.68
N ASP A 66 -10.13 -2.47 -17.95
CA ASP A 66 -9.98 -3.73 -18.68
C ASP A 66 -8.77 -4.52 -18.13
N ILE A 67 -9.07 -5.54 -17.33
CA ILE A 67 -8.13 -6.51 -16.77
C ILE A 67 -8.88 -7.79 -16.42
N GLN A 68 -8.22 -8.94 -16.56
CA GLN A 68 -8.78 -10.24 -16.21
C GLN A 68 -8.08 -10.85 -14.99
N LEU A 69 -8.79 -11.74 -14.27
CA LEU A 69 -8.20 -12.48 -13.16
C LEU A 69 -7.06 -13.38 -13.69
N GLY A 70 -5.86 -13.20 -13.15
CA GLY A 70 -4.67 -13.93 -13.55
C GLY A 70 -3.83 -13.24 -14.63
N GLN A 71 -4.29 -12.10 -15.18
CA GLN A 71 -3.40 -11.22 -15.95
C GLN A 71 -2.48 -10.42 -15.03
N ASP A 72 -1.26 -10.20 -15.48
CA ASP A 72 -0.30 -9.35 -14.80
C ASP A 72 -0.71 -7.87 -14.87
N MET A 73 -0.46 -7.12 -13.80
CA MET A 73 -0.80 -5.70 -13.74
C MET A 73 0.34 -4.86 -14.32
N GLY A 74 0.02 -4.01 -15.28
CA GLY A 74 0.95 -2.98 -15.74
C GLY A 74 1.00 -1.78 -14.79
N THR A 75 2.03 -0.93 -14.92
CA THR A 75 2.25 0.26 -14.07
C THR A 75 1.04 1.19 -13.98
N LYS A 76 0.25 1.32 -15.05
CA LYS A 76 -0.98 2.15 -15.04
C LYS A 76 -2.03 1.58 -14.09
N GLN A 77 -2.26 0.26 -14.15
CA GLN A 77 -3.25 -0.44 -13.32
C GLN A 77 -2.81 -0.41 -11.85
N GLU A 78 -1.53 -0.66 -11.56
CA GLU A 78 -0.98 -0.58 -10.19
C GLU A 78 -1.19 0.81 -9.58
N ARG A 79 -0.92 1.89 -10.34
CA ARG A 79 -1.13 3.27 -9.89
C ARG A 79 -2.60 3.58 -9.60
N ILE A 80 -3.51 3.10 -10.46
CA ILE A 80 -4.96 3.29 -10.27
C ILE A 80 -5.41 2.52 -9.03
N LEU A 81 -5.03 1.25 -8.91
CA LEU A 81 -5.35 0.41 -7.76
C LEU A 81 -4.85 1.03 -6.46
N GLY A 82 -3.62 1.55 -6.42
CA GLY A 82 -3.06 2.22 -5.24
C GLY A 82 -3.89 3.44 -4.81
N LYS A 83 -4.39 4.24 -5.76
CA LYS A 83 -5.29 5.37 -5.46
C LYS A 83 -6.63 4.89 -4.91
N LEU A 84 -7.24 3.88 -5.55
CA LEU A 84 -8.53 3.31 -5.14
C LEU A 84 -8.47 2.67 -3.75
N ILE A 85 -7.38 1.95 -3.46
CA ILE A 85 -7.14 1.39 -2.12
C ILE A 85 -7.05 2.53 -1.12
N LYS A 86 -6.24 3.57 -1.40
CA LYS A 86 -6.09 4.73 -0.51
C LYS A 86 -7.42 5.41 -0.19
N GLU A 87 -8.28 5.61 -1.19
CA GLU A 87 -9.63 6.16 -1.01
C GLU A 87 -10.50 5.26 -0.12
N LYS A 88 -10.41 3.94 -0.29
CA LYS A 88 -11.16 2.97 0.54
C LYS A 88 -10.64 2.87 1.98
N VAL A 89 -9.34 3.06 2.22
CA VAL A 89 -8.72 3.02 3.57
C VAL A 89 -8.99 4.28 4.37
N LEU A 90 -9.27 5.40 3.70
CA LEU A 90 -9.59 6.69 4.31
C LEU A 90 -11.12 6.89 4.27
N PRO A 91 -11.92 6.19 5.10
CA PRO A 91 -13.33 6.56 5.22
C PRO A 91 -13.34 7.96 5.82
N PHE A 92 -13.80 8.94 5.04
CA PHE A 92 -14.20 10.29 5.47
C PHE A 92 -13.44 10.86 6.68
N SER A 93 -12.37 11.60 6.42
CA SER A 93 -11.93 12.66 7.35
C SER A 93 -12.98 13.76 7.43
#